data_AF-A0A1I1UU37-F1
#
_entry.id   AF-A0A1I1UU37-F1
#
_cell.length_a   1.000
_cell.length_b   1.000
_cell.length_c   1.000
_cell.angle_alpha   90.00
_cell.angle_beta   90.00
_cell.angle_gamma   90.00
#
_symmetry.space_group_name_H-M   'P 1'
#
loop_
_entity.id
_entity.type
_entity.pdbx_description
1 polymer ?
#
loop_
_entity_poly.entity_id
_entity_poly.type
_entity_poly.pdbx_seq_one_letter_code
_entity_poly.pdbx_strand_id
1 'polypeptide(L)'
;MRRFTEQEERALVKLNLLARNFSTLDITRDRPSTYQRLADRGLAVIEEARRRKRARLTSTGRYFAELVAAKAAREAAATALISRQA
;
A
#
# COMPACT_ATOMS: atom_id res chain seq x y z
N MET A 1 -9.09 -2.33 -15.99
CA MET A 1 -8.47 -1.57 -14.88
C MET A 1 -7.04 -1.21 -15.27
N ARG A 2 -6.61 0.06 -15.12
CA ARG A 2 -5.20 0.45 -15.36
C ARG A 2 -4.28 -0.27 -14.37
N ARG A 3 -3.06 -0.62 -14.80
CA ARG A 3 -2.03 -1.21 -13.91
C ARG A 3 -1.67 -0.25 -12.78
N PHE A 4 -1.27 -0.79 -11.64
CA PHE A 4 -0.73 0.00 -10.54
C PHE A 4 0.64 0.56 -10.93
N THR A 5 0.88 1.82 -10.56
CA THR A 5 2.24 2.36 -10.58
C THR A 5 3.05 1.80 -9.41
N GLU A 6 4.39 1.81 -9.49
CA GLU A 6 5.23 1.37 -8.36
C GLU A 6 4.92 2.13 -7.05
N GLN A 7 4.58 3.42 -7.14
CA GLN A 7 4.21 4.21 -5.97
C GLN A 7 2.88 3.74 -5.36
N GLU A 8 1.91 3.35 -6.19
CA GLU A 8 0.64 2.77 -5.74
C GLU A 8 0.87 1.38 -5.12
N GLU A 9 1.72 0.54 -5.72
CA GLU A 9 2.10 -0.76 -5.16
C GLU A 9 2.74 -0.61 -3.78
N ARG A 10 3.72 0.30 -3.64
CA ARG A 10 4.36 0.59 -2.34
C ARG A 10 3.36 1.12 -1.31
N ALA A 11 2.44 1.99 -1.71
CA ALA A 11 1.41 2.53 -0.81
C ALA A 11 0.42 1.45 -0.34
N LEU A 12 0.01 0.53 -1.22
CA LEU A 12 -0.81 -0.62 -0.86
C LEU A 12 -0.11 -1.52 0.17
N VAL A 13 1.16 -1.86 -0.07
CA VAL A 13 1.95 -2.67 0.87
C VAL A 13 2.12 -1.95 2.21
N LYS A 14 2.44 -0.65 2.20
CA LYS A 14 2.58 0.17 3.41
C LYS A 14 1.29 0.18 4.23
N LEU A 15 0.14 0.39 3.58
CA LEU A 15 -1.16 0.35 4.25
C LEU A 15 -1.49 -1.03 4.79
N ASN A 16 -1.14 -2.11 4.09
CA ASN A 16 -1.42 -3.48 4.53
C ASN A 16 -0.57 -3.90 5.74
N LEU A 17 0.72 -3.57 5.74
CA LEU A 17 1.60 -3.81 6.88
C LEU A 17 1.08 -3.10 8.13
N LEU A 18 0.59 -1.87 7.96
CA LEU A 18 0.06 -1.10 9.07
C LEU A 18 -1.34 -1.54 9.46
N ALA A 19 -2.19 -1.97 8.52
CA ALA A 19 -3.53 -2.51 8.81
C ALA A 19 -3.49 -3.72 9.77
N ARG A 20 -2.39 -4.49 9.76
CA ARG A 20 -2.18 -5.61 10.68
C ARG A 20 -1.92 -5.18 12.13
N ASN A 21 -1.36 -3.98 12.32
CA ASN A 21 -0.98 -3.45 13.63
C ASN A 21 -1.91 -2.31 14.11
N PHE A 22 -2.53 -1.60 13.18
CA PHE A 22 -3.30 -0.37 13.38
C PHE A 22 -4.46 -0.32 12.38
N SER A 23 -5.63 0.16 12.79
CA SER A 23 -6.81 0.26 11.90
C SER A 23 -6.68 1.31 10.79
N THR A 24 -5.81 2.31 10.96
CA THR A 24 -5.61 3.44 10.03
C THR A 24 -4.16 3.92 10.01
N LEU A 25 -3.66 4.40 8.87
CA LEU A 25 -2.36 5.05 8.72
C LEU A 25 -2.52 6.58 8.68
N ASP A 26 -1.73 7.32 9.46
CA ASP A 26 -1.63 8.78 9.32
C ASP A 26 -0.83 9.14 8.05
N ILE A 27 -1.51 9.79 7.10
CA ILE A 27 -0.95 10.22 5.81
C ILE A 27 -0.81 11.74 5.72
N THR A 28 -0.94 12.46 6.84
CA THR A 28 -0.93 13.94 6.86
C THR A 28 0.36 14.54 6.27
N ARG A 29 1.49 13.85 6.46
CA ARG A 29 2.80 14.25 5.92
C ARG A 29 3.21 13.50 4.65
N ASP A 30 2.41 12.52 4.23
CA ASP A 30 2.71 11.75 3.03
C ASP A 30 2.27 12.50 1.77
N ARG A 31 2.80 12.09 0.61
CA ARG A 31 2.38 12.64 -0.70
C ARG A 31 0.87 12.38 -0.91
N PRO A 32 0.00 13.41 -0.92
CA PRO A 32 -1.45 13.23 -0.92
C PRO A 32 -1.98 12.50 -2.17
N SER A 33 -1.32 12.71 -3.31
CA SER A 33 -1.79 12.25 -4.62
C SER A 33 -1.80 10.72 -4.76
N THR A 34 -1.01 9.98 -4.00
CA THR A 34 -0.96 8.51 -4.14
C THR A 34 -2.10 7.83 -3.41
N TYR A 35 -2.37 8.21 -2.16
CA TYR A 35 -3.49 7.68 -1.41
C TYR A 35 -4.82 8.14 -1.98
N GLN A 36 -4.89 9.38 -2.49
CA GLN A 36 -6.08 9.87 -3.19
C GLN A 36 -6.38 9.02 -4.42
N ARG A 37 -5.39 8.71 -5.27
CA ARG A 37 -5.58 7.81 -6.42
C ARG A 37 -6.05 6.41 -6.02
N LEU A 38 -5.57 5.88 -4.90
CA LEU A 38 -6.06 4.60 -4.38
C LEU A 38 -7.51 4.70 -3.88
N ALA A 39 -7.89 5.82 -3.26
CA ALA A 39 -9.26 6.08 -2.84
C ALA A 39 -10.20 6.26 -4.03
N ASP A 40 -9.79 7.00 -5.07
CA ASP A 40 -10.54 7.19 -6.31
C ASP A 40 -10.79 5.86 -7.05
N ARG A 41 -9.92 4.87 -6.83
CA ARG A 41 -10.06 3.49 -7.33
C ARG A 41 -10.87 2.56 -6.42
N GLY A 42 -11.41 3.07 -5.30
CA GLY A 42 -12.16 2.27 -4.32
C GLY A 42 -11.31 1.31 -3.48
N LEU A 43 -9.99 1.49 -3.46
CA LEU A 43 -9.05 0.62 -2.74
C LEU A 43 -8.71 1.13 -1.34
N ALA A 44 -8.91 2.43 -1.09
CA ALA A 44 -8.69 3.03 0.21
C ALA A 44 -9.83 3.98 0.57
N VAL A 45 -9.97 4.25 1.87
CA VAL A 45 -10.82 5.31 2.42
C VAL A 45 -9.90 6.28 3.12
N ILE A 46 -10.11 7.57 2.86
CA ILE A 46 -9.39 8.66 3.53
C ILE A 46 -10.37 9.36 4.48
N GLU A 47 -9.99 9.42 5.75
CA GLU A 47 -10.70 10.11 6.81
C GLU A 47 -9.92 11.39 7.17
N GLU A 48 -10.58 12.54 7.09
CA GLU A 48 -9.97 13.84 7.41
C GLU A 48 -10.62 14.43 8.67
N ALA A 49 -9.80 14.73 9.68
CA ALA A 49 -10.26 15.31 10.94
C ALA A 49 -9.24 16.32 11.48
N ARG A 50 -9.67 17.56 11.73
CA ARG A 50 -8.85 18.63 12.34
C ARG A 50 -7.43 18.73 11.76
N ARG A 51 -7.32 18.78 10.43
CA ARG A 51 -6.06 18.81 9.65
C ARG A 51 -5.22 17.53 9.65
N ARG A 52 -5.69 16.45 10.25
CA ARG A 52 -5.08 15.12 10.12
C ARG A 52 -5.80 14.33 9.04
N LYS A 53 -5.03 13.64 8.20
CA LYS A 53 -5.53 12.72 7.18
C LYS A 53 -5.12 11.32 7.54
N ARG A 54 -6.08 10.41 7.59
CA ARG A 54 -5.87 8.99 7.86
C ARG A 54 -6.37 8.17 6.69
N ALA A 55 -5.64 7.12 6.33
CA ALA A 55 -6.03 6.20 5.27
C ALA A 55 -6.20 4.80 5.82
N ARG A 56 -7.22 4.08 5.33
CA ARG A 56 -7.41 2.65 5.57
C ARG A 56 -7.79 1.93 4.29
N LEU A 57 -7.42 0.66 4.17
CA LEU A 57 -7.79 -0.15 3.02
C LEU A 57 -9.26 -0.58 3.08
N THR A 58 -9.90 -0.65 1.92
CA THR A 58 -11.17 -1.36 1.76
C THR A 58 -10.93 -2.88 1.76
N SER A 59 -11.99 -3.70 1.71
CA SER A 59 -11.87 -5.14 1.45
C SER A 59 -11.12 -5.42 0.15
N THR A 60 -11.51 -4.74 -0.93
CA THR A 60 -10.85 -4.81 -2.25
C THR A 60 -9.40 -4.33 -2.18
N GLY A 61 -9.13 -3.23 -1.47
CA GLY A 61 -7.78 -2.73 -1.26
C GLY A 61 -6.87 -3.72 -0.56
N ARG A 62 -7.37 -4.40 0.49
CA ARG A 62 -6.63 -5.45 1.19
C ARG A 62 -6.27 -6.60 0.28
N TYR A 63 -7.23 -7.09 -0.50
CA TYR A 63 -7.00 -8.16 -1.47
C TYR A 63 -5.85 -7.81 -2.44
N PHE A 64 -5.88 -6.64 -3.08
CA PHE A 64 -4.80 -6.23 -3.98
C PHE A 64 -3.49 -5.98 -3.24
N ALA A 65 -3.52 -5.44 -2.03
CA ALA A 65 -2.31 -5.22 -1.26
C ALA A 65 -1.62 -6.53 -0.84
N GLU A 66 -2.39 -7.60 -0.58
CA GLU A 66 -1.85 -8.94 -0.33
C GLU A 66 -1.18 -9.53 -1.58
N LEU A 67 -1.82 -9.41 -2.75
CA LEU A 67 -1.23 -9.86 -4.01
C LEU A 67 0.09 -9.13 -4.32
N VAL A 68 0.11 -7.81 -4.14
CA VAL A 68 1.32 -7.00 -4.36
C VAL A 68 2.40 -7.34 -3.32
N ALA A 69 2.04 -7.54 -2.05
CA ALA A 69 2.99 -7.94 -1.03
C ALA A 69 3.60 -9.32 -1.32
N ALA A 70 2.80 -10.28 -1.79
CA ALA A 70 3.28 -11.60 -2.17
C ALA A 70 4.25 -11.54 -3.37
N LYS A 71 3.94 -10.70 -4.37
CA LYS A 71 4.84 -10.43 -5.51
C LYS A 71 6.17 -9.85 -5.03
N ALA A 72 6.14 -8.80 -4.21
CA ALA A 72 7.35 -8.16 -3.68
C ALA A 72 8.21 -9.13 -2.85
N ALA A 73 7.59 -9.99 -2.05
CA ALA A 73 8.31 -11.01 -1.27
C ALA A 73 9.01 -12.04 -2.18
N ARG A 74 8.38 -12.46 -3.28
CA ARG A 74 8.99 -13.37 -4.27
C ARG A 74 10.18 -12.72 -4.97
N GLU A 75 10.05 -11.45 -5.37
CA GLU A 75 11.14 -10.70 -6.01
C GLU A 75 12.33 -10.50 -5.06
N ALA A 76 12.07 -10.19 -3.79
CA ALA A 76 13.11 -10.10 -2.77
C ALA A 76 13.81 -11.44 -2.52
N ALA A 77 13.07 -12.54 -2.47
CA ALA A 77 13.64 -13.88 -2.31
C ALA A 77 14.51 -14.29 -3.51
N ALA A 78 14.08 -13.98 -4.73
CA ALA A 78 14.85 -14.22 -5.94
C ALA A 78 16.17 -13.41 -5.95
N THR A 79 16.11 -12.15 -5.52
CA THR A 79 17.30 -11.28 -5.44
C THR A 79 18.30 -11.80 -4.40
N ALA A 80 17.81 -12.24 -3.23
CA ALA A 80 18.63 -12.78 -2.16
C ALA A 80 19.30 -14.13 -2.53
N LEU A 81 18.69 -14.91 -3.42
CA LEU A 81 19.28 -16.15 -3.95
C LEU A 81 20.50 -15.84 -4.83
N ILE A 82 20.37 -14.86 -5.73
CA ILE A 82 21.44 -14.45 -6.65
C ILE A 82 22.63 -13.90 -5.86
N SER A 83 22.38 -13.05 -4.87
CA SER A 83 23.46 -12.43 -4.07
C SER A 83 24.22 -13.41 -3.15
N ARG A 84 23.71 -14.64 -2.95
CA ARG A 84 24.40 -15.70 -2.20
C ARG A 84 25.25 -16.61 -3.09
N GLN A 85 25.07 -16.54 -4.40
CA GLN A 85 25.80 -17.34 -5.39
C GLN A 85 26.96 -16.58 -6.04
N ALA A 86 27.04 -15.26 -5.82
CA ALA A 86 28.11 -14.37 -6.27
C ALA A 86 29.20 -14.25 -5.19
#